data_AF-A0A2V6PQI7-F1
#
_entry.id   AF-A0A2V6PQI7-F1
#
_cell.length_a   1.000
_cell.length_b   1.000
_cell.length_c   1.000
_cell.angle_alpha   90.00
_cell.angle_beta   90.00
_cell.angle_gamma   90.00
#
_symmetry.space_group_name_H-M   'P 1'
#
loop_
_entity.id
_entity.type
_entity.pdbx_description
1 polymer ?
#
loop_
_entity_poly.entity_id
_entity_poly.type
_entity_poly.pdbx_seq_one_letter_code
_entity_poly.pdbx_strand_id
1 'polypeptide(L)'
;MSSLRVGVVFGGRSGEHEVSLASAASVIAALDANGHAVVPIGIARDGRWIVGGNPLRALAVEARIALPGGDAYSGVRKALADRAEAVEARETDA
;
A
#
# COMPACT_ATOMS: atom_id res chain seq x y z
N MET A 1 8.26 -20.49 -5.48
CA MET A 1 8.95 -19.46 -4.68
C MET A 1 7.94 -18.88 -3.71
N SER A 2 8.31 -18.65 -2.45
CA SER A 2 7.44 -17.98 -1.49
C SER A 2 7.23 -16.52 -1.92
N SER A 3 5.99 -16.04 -1.88
CA SER A 3 5.67 -14.62 -2.12
C SER A 3 6.40 -13.75 -1.09
N LEU A 4 7.34 -12.92 -1.54
CA LEU A 4 7.94 -11.88 -0.71
C LEU A 4 6.89 -10.85 -0.30
N ARG A 5 6.97 -10.37 0.94
CA ARG A 5 6.13 -9.27 1.42
C ARG A 5 6.92 -7.97 1.32
N VAL A 6 6.44 -7.03 0.51
CA VAL A 6 7.20 -5.83 0.12
C VAL A 6 6.48 -4.59 0.61
N GLY A 7 7.14 -3.82 1.48
CA GLY A 7 6.66 -2.50 1.90
C GLY A 7 7.01 -1.43 0.86
N VAL A 8 6.02 -0.68 0.39
CA VAL A 8 6.23 0.43 -0.56
C VAL A 8 5.88 1.74 0.14
N VAL A 9 6.90 2.55 0.43
CA VAL A 9 6.76 3.87 1.07
C VAL A 9 6.75 4.96 0.00
N PHE A 10 5.79 5.90 0.07
CA PHE A 10 5.60 6.91 -0.97
C PHE A 10 4.94 8.21 -0.47
N GLY A 11 4.91 9.22 -1.33
CA GLY A 11 4.40 10.56 -1.04
C GLY A 11 5.46 11.45 -0.40
N GLY A 12 5.13 12.03 0.76
CA GLY A 12 6.04 12.84 1.57
C GLY A 12 5.75 14.34 1.51
N ARG A 13 6.39 15.07 2.42
CA ARG A 13 6.39 16.54 2.48
C ARG A 13 7.43 17.11 1.51
N SER A 14 7.11 17.04 0.22
CA SER A 14 7.96 17.45 -0.90
C SER A 14 7.11 18.05 -2.03
N GLY A 15 7.73 18.87 -2.89
CA GLY A 15 7.13 19.31 -4.16
C GLY A 15 6.97 18.19 -5.19
N GLU A 16 7.61 17.04 -4.96
CA GLU A 16 7.51 15.84 -5.81
C GLU A 16 6.49 14.80 -5.28
N HIS A 17 5.60 15.20 -4.36
CA HIS A 17 4.63 14.31 -3.74
C HIS A 17 3.78 13.54 -4.78
N GLU A 18 3.23 14.23 -5.78
CA GLU A 18 2.42 13.65 -6.85
C GLU A 18 3.21 12.70 -7.73
N VAL A 19 4.47 13.04 -8.01
CA VAL A 19 5.39 12.20 -8.76
C VAL A 19 5.63 10.90 -7.98
N SER A 20 5.86 10.99 -6.67
CA SER A 20 6.00 9.82 -5.81
C SER A 20 4.74 8.94 -5.78
N LEU A 21 3.53 9.54 -5.75
CA LEU A 21 2.27 8.80 -5.85
C LEU A 21 2.15 8.05 -7.19
N ALA A 22 2.46 8.72 -8.31
CA ALA A 22 2.41 8.10 -9.63
C ALA A 22 3.44 6.96 -9.76
N SER A 23 4.66 7.14 -9.25
CA SER A 23 5.68 6.10 -9.21
C SER A 23 5.25 4.90 -8.36
N ALA A 24 4.67 5.16 -7.19
CA ALA A 24 4.20 4.10 -6.30
C ALA A 24 3.08 3.27 -6.93
N ALA A 25 2.15 3.89 -7.69
CA ALA A 25 1.12 3.16 -8.43
C ALA A 25 1.73 2.12 -9.39
N SER A 26 2.71 2.54 -10.20
CA SER A 26 3.40 1.66 -11.13
C SER A 26 4.18 0.55 -10.44
N VAL A 27 4.89 0.86 -9.35
CA VAL A 27 5.66 -0.13 -8.57
C VAL A 27 4.73 -1.16 -7.92
N ILE A 28 3.64 -0.72 -7.29
CA ILE A 28 2.67 -1.60 -6.64
C ILE A 28 2.04 -2.54 -7.67
N ALA A 29 1.61 -2.02 -8.83
CA ALA A 29 1.02 -2.83 -9.89
C ALA A 29 2.00 -3.88 -10.43
N ALA A 30 3.28 -3.50 -10.63
CA ALA A 30 4.30 -4.44 -11.07
C ALA A 30 4.58 -5.53 -10.02
N LEU A 31 4.67 -5.17 -8.75
CA LEU A 31 4.90 -6.14 -7.66
C LEU A 31 3.73 -7.12 -7.51
N ASP A 32 2.49 -6.62 -7.57
CA ASP A 32 1.28 -7.45 -7.51
C ASP A 32 1.21 -8.42 -8.69
N ALA A 33 1.50 -7.95 -9.91
CA ALA A 33 1.56 -8.78 -11.11
C ALA A 33 2.65 -9.87 -11.04
N ASN A 34 3.72 -9.65 -10.26
CA ASN A 34 4.77 -10.64 -10.00
C ASN A 34 4.47 -11.55 -8.79
N GLY A 35 3.27 -11.46 -8.21
CA GLY A 35 2.82 -12.33 -7.14
C GLY A 35 3.41 -12.00 -5.77
N HIS A 36 3.84 -10.75 -5.55
CA HIS A 36 4.33 -10.30 -4.24
C HIS A 36 3.19 -9.76 -3.37
N ALA A 37 3.30 -9.97 -2.06
CA ALA A 37 2.39 -9.38 -1.08
C ALA A 37 2.80 -7.94 -0.78
N VAL A 38 2.16 -6.97 -1.43
CA VAL A 38 2.51 -5.55 -1.29
C VAL A 38 1.86 -4.92 -0.05
N VAL A 39 2.61 -4.12 0.70
CA VAL A 39 2.12 -3.33 1.84
C VAL A 39 2.36 -1.85 1.55
N PRO A 40 1.34 -1.09 1.12
CA PRO A 40 1.46 0.32 0.83
C PRO A 40 1.51 1.16 2.11
N ILE A 41 2.42 2.13 2.14
CA ILE A 41 2.66 3.04 3.28
C ILE A 41 2.76 4.47 2.71
N GLY A 42 1.72 5.27 2.92
CA GLY A 42 1.67 6.64 2.39
C GLY A 42 2.14 7.67 3.41
N ILE A 43 2.81 8.72 2.94
CA ILE A 43 3.11 9.92 3.74
C ILE A 43 2.41 11.11 3.08
N ALA A 44 1.50 11.76 3.79
CA ALA A 44 0.79 12.96 3.32
C ALA A 44 1.73 14.17 3.25
N ARG A 45 1.28 15.25 2.60
CA ARG A 45 2.09 16.49 2.48
C ARG A 45 2.36 17.16 3.82
N ASP A 46 1.47 16.99 4.78
CA ASP A 46 1.67 17.48 6.15
C ASP A 46 2.58 16.55 6.99
N GLY A 47 3.05 15.44 6.41
CA GLY A 47 3.91 14.47 7.07
C GLY A 47 3.16 13.38 7.84
N ARG A 48 1.82 13.34 7.83
CA ARG A 48 1.06 12.24 8.42
C ARG A 48 1.33 10.93 7.68
N TRP A 49 1.56 9.88 8.44
CA TRP A 49 1.70 8.52 7.91
C TRP A 49 0.32 7.86 7.83
N ILE A 50 0.05 7.20 6.70
CA ILE A 50 -1.20 6.50 6.42
C ILE A 50 -0.88 5.04 6.12
N VAL A 51 -1.42 4.16 6.97
CA VAL A 51 -1.27 2.71 6.87
C VAL A 51 -2.65 2.05 6.99
N GLY A 52 -2.81 0.87 6.39
CA GLY A 52 -4.11 0.20 6.32
C GLY A 52 -5.05 0.78 5.26
N GLY A 53 -6.07 0.03 4.87
CA GLY A 53 -6.97 0.41 3.78
C GLY A 53 -6.23 0.59 2.44
N ASN A 54 -6.42 1.76 1.81
CA ASN A 54 -5.77 2.10 0.54
C ASN A 54 -5.10 3.50 0.63
N PRO A 55 -3.86 3.57 1.17
CA PRO A 55 -3.15 4.84 1.33
C PRO A 55 -2.90 5.57 0.01
N LEU A 56 -2.63 4.83 -1.08
CA LEU A 56 -2.35 5.43 -2.38
C LEU A 56 -3.58 6.14 -2.95
N ARG A 57 -4.76 5.51 -2.87
CA ARG A 57 -6.02 6.13 -3.29
C ARG A 57 -6.40 7.29 -2.39
N ALA A 58 -6.24 7.15 -1.07
CA ALA A 58 -6.51 8.24 -0.14
C ALA A 58 -5.70 9.49 -0.47
N LEU A 59 -4.37 9.33 -0.65
CA LEU A 59 -3.47 10.43 -0.97
C LEU A 59 -3.67 10.96 -2.40
N ALA A 60 -4.01 10.11 -3.37
CA ALA A 60 -4.32 10.57 -4.73
C ALA A 60 -5.59 11.43 -4.78
N VAL A 61 -6.62 11.08 -4.01
CA VAL A 61 -7.83 11.90 -3.86
C VAL A 61 -7.51 13.23 -3.18
N GLU A 62 -6.72 13.20 -2.10
CA GLU A 62 -6.27 14.42 -1.39
C GLU A 62 -5.46 15.33 -2.31
N ALA A 63 -4.54 14.77 -3.10
CA ALA A 63 -3.70 15.47 -4.07
C ALA A 63 -4.44 15.84 -5.38
N ARG A 64 -5.67 15.36 -5.57
CA ARG A 64 -6.49 15.55 -6.78
C ARG A 64 -5.78 15.12 -8.07
N ILE A 65 -5.09 13.99 -8.03
CA ILE A 65 -4.43 13.40 -9.19
C ILE A 65 -5.13 12.11 -9.63
N ALA A 66 -5.10 11.84 -10.93
CA ALA A 66 -5.43 10.52 -11.46
C ALA A 66 -4.20 9.62 -11.39
N LEU A 67 -4.34 8.41 -10.86
CA LEU A 67 -3.27 7.44 -10.84
C LEU A 67 -3.23 6.64 -12.15
N PRO A 68 -2.04 6.31 -12.66
CA PRO A 68 -1.92 5.36 -13.76
C PRO A 68 -2.43 3.98 -13.34
N GLY A 69 -3.19 3.31 -14.22
CA GLY A 69 -3.49 1.88 -14.11
C GLY A 69 -4.75 1.45 -13.35
N GLY A 70 -5.55 2.35 -12.77
CA GLY A 70 -6.78 1.95 -12.08
C GLY A 70 -6.53 1.11 -10.82
N ASP A 71 -7.61 0.73 -10.13
CA ASP A 71 -7.67 0.20 -8.77
C ASP A 71 -7.08 -1.21 -8.56
N ALA A 72 -5.75 -1.35 -8.60
CA ALA A 72 -4.98 -2.58 -8.37
C ALA A 72 -4.96 -3.10 -6.91
N TYR A 73 -6.05 -2.96 -6.14
CA TYR A 73 -6.01 -3.00 -4.66
C TYR A 73 -6.59 -4.24 -3.96
N SER A 74 -6.73 -5.37 -4.64
CA SER A 74 -7.36 -6.56 -4.01
C SER A 74 -6.44 -7.31 -3.03
N GLY A 75 -5.12 -7.33 -3.25
CA GLY A 75 -4.18 -8.17 -2.49
C GLY A 75 -3.94 -7.76 -1.03
N VAL A 76 -4.02 -6.45 -0.73
CA VAL A 76 -3.67 -5.90 0.59
C VAL A 76 -4.68 -6.31 1.68
N ARG A 77 -5.98 -6.33 1.36
CA ARG A 77 -7.01 -6.73 2.33
C ARG A 77 -6.80 -8.17 2.79
N LYS A 78 -6.56 -9.07 1.82
CA LYS A 78 -6.37 -10.48 2.09
C LYS A 78 -5.15 -10.69 2.97
N ALA A 79 -3.98 -10.14 2.61
CA ALA A 79 -2.75 -10.35 3.38
C ALA A 79 -2.73 -9.72 4.79
N LEU A 80 -3.53 -8.68 5.04
CA LEU A 80 -3.69 -8.11 6.38
C LEU A 80 -4.73 -8.87 7.21
N ALA A 81 -5.84 -9.29 6.61
CA ALA A 81 -6.84 -10.15 7.25
C ALA A 81 -6.23 -11.50 7.63
N ASP A 82 -5.54 -12.16 6.70
CA ASP A 82 -4.88 -13.44 6.93
C ASP A 82 -3.85 -13.37 8.09
N ARG A 83 -3.22 -12.20 8.30
CA ARG A 83 -2.26 -12.01 9.40
C ARG A 83 -2.93 -11.63 10.72
N ALA A 84 -4.03 -10.88 10.69
CA ALA A 84 -4.82 -10.64 11.90
C ALA A 84 -5.37 -11.97 12.43
N GLU A 85 -5.95 -12.78 11.55
CA GLU A 85 -6.45 -14.12 11.87
C GLU A 85 -5.33 -15.06 12.36
N ALA A 86 -4.14 -15.01 11.74
CA ALA A 86 -3.01 -15.82 12.19
C ALA A 86 -2.36 -15.35 13.51
N VAL A 87 -2.53 -14.08 13.90
CA VAL A 87 -2.10 -13.57 15.21
C VAL A 87 -3.12 -14.01 16.28
N GLU A 88 -4.41 -13.86 16.02
CA GLU A 88 -5.48 -14.29 16.93
C GLU A 88 -5.48 -15.81 17.19
N ALA A 89 -5.23 -16.62 16.15
CA ALA A 89 -5.11 -18.08 16.29
C ALA A 89 -3.93 -18.52 17.17
N ARG A 90 -2.87 -17.70 17.28
CA ARG A 90 -1.71 -17.99 18.14
C ARG A 90 -1.92 -17.55 19.59
N GLU A 91 -2.84 -16.62 19.84
CA GLU A 91 -3.20 -16.17 21.18
C GLU A 91 -4.25 -17.06 21.84
N THR A 92 -5.03 -17.81 21.06
CA THR A 92 -6.10 -18.69 21.59
C THR A 92 -5.61 -20.08 22.01
N ASP A 93 -4.39 -20.46 21.60
CA ASP A 93 -3.74 -21.76 21.87
C ASP A 93 -2.72 -21.70 23.03
N ALA A 94 -2.66 -20.58 23.77
CA ALA A 94 -1.79 -20.31 24.91
C ALA A 94 -2.58 -20.13 26.21
#